data_AF-A0A7V1L3V6-F1
#
_entry.id   AF-A0A7V1L3V6-F1
#
_cell.length_a   1.000
_cell.length_b   1.000
_cell.length_c   1.000
_cell.angle_alpha   90.00
_cell.angle_beta   90.00
_cell.angle_gamma   90.00
#
_symmetry.space_group_name_H-M   'P 1'
#
loop_
_entity.id
_entity.type
_entity.pdbx_description
1 polymer ?
#
loop_
_entity_poly.entity_id
_entity_poly.type
_entity_poly.pdbx_seq_one_letter_code
_entity_poly.pdbx_strand_id
1 'polypeptide(L)'
;MKKYIITSMTVALATPFLAFAAAQVNSISSAGSFVIHIINGVLVPVLMSFAFIVFIWGIFSAFILNAGDEEKRKKGKMIMMYGLIGFFVMLSVWGLVHLLTGSVSLSSGFTAPTSGINVTAPQ
;
A
#
# COMPACT_ATOMS: atom_id res chain seq x y z
N MET A 1 -24.72 -34.34 -1.47
CA MET A 1 -25.29 -33.18 -0.73
C MET A 1 -24.25 -32.28 -0.06
N LYS A 2 -23.05 -32.75 0.35
CA LYS A 2 -22.01 -31.89 0.97
C LYS A 2 -21.27 -30.95 -0.01
N LYS A 3 -21.24 -31.30 -1.31
CA LYS A 3 -20.51 -30.56 -2.36
C LYS A 3 -21.12 -29.19 -2.69
N TYR A 4 -22.45 -29.05 -2.61
CA TYR A 4 -23.16 -27.80 -2.91
C TYR A 4 -23.03 -26.74 -1.79
N ILE A 5 -22.84 -27.19 -0.54
CA ILE A 5 -22.54 -26.30 0.59
C ILE A 5 -21.13 -25.71 0.45
N ILE A 6 -20.16 -26.51 -0.01
CA ILE A 6 -18.79 -26.04 -0.21
C ILE A 6 -18.71 -25.04 -1.37
N THR A 7 -19.45 -25.27 -2.46
CA THR A 7 -19.49 -24.33 -3.60
C THR A 7 -20.19 -23.01 -3.28
N SER A 8 -21.22 -22.99 -2.44
CA SER A 8 -21.86 -21.74 -2.03
C SER A 8 -20.99 -20.91 -1.08
N MET A 9 -20.17 -21.55 -0.23
CA MET A 9 -19.26 -20.85 0.67
C MET A 9 -18.08 -20.19 -0.05
N THR A 10 -17.53 -20.81 -1.09
CA THR A 10 -16.51 -20.16 -1.94
C THR A 10 -17.07 -19.02 -2.77
N VAL A 11 -18.31 -19.14 -3.25
CA VAL A 11 -18.97 -18.03 -3.97
C VAL A 11 -19.22 -16.86 -3.01
N ALA A 12 -19.68 -17.10 -1.78
CA ALA A 12 -19.91 -16.05 -0.78
C ALA A 12 -18.63 -15.37 -0.26
N LEU A 13 -17.48 -16.05 -0.32
CA LEU A 13 -16.17 -15.45 0.00
C LEU A 13 -15.55 -14.73 -1.20
N ALA A 14 -15.94 -15.09 -2.42
CA ALA A 14 -15.52 -14.41 -3.65
C ALA A 14 -16.39 -13.20 -4.00
N THR A 15 -17.66 -13.16 -3.57
CA THR A 15 -18.56 -12.03 -3.81
C THR A 15 -18.05 -10.70 -3.28
N PRO A 16 -17.42 -10.57 -2.08
CA PRO A 16 -16.83 -9.29 -1.70
C PRO A 16 -15.71 -8.90 -2.66
N PHE A 17 -14.83 -9.83 -3.05
CA PHE A 17 -13.72 -9.53 -3.97
C PHE A 17 -14.22 -9.07 -5.35
N LEU A 18 -15.27 -9.70 -5.86
CA LEU A 18 -15.90 -9.33 -7.14
C LEU A 18 -16.74 -8.04 -7.03
N ALA A 19 -17.39 -7.78 -5.89
CA ALA A 19 -18.10 -6.53 -5.64
C ALA A 19 -17.14 -5.33 -5.53
N PHE A 20 -15.98 -5.51 -4.91
CA PHE A 20 -14.91 -4.49 -4.90
C PHE A 20 -14.35 -4.23 -6.30
N ALA A 21 -14.32 -5.23 -7.19
CA ALA A 21 -13.89 -5.05 -8.58
C ALA A 21 -14.96 -4.38 -9.47
N ALA A 22 -16.24 -4.73 -9.29
CA ALA A 22 -17.34 -4.22 -10.11
C ALA A 22 -17.82 -2.82 -9.70
N ALA A 23 -17.72 -2.45 -8.41
CA ALA A 23 -18.20 -1.16 -7.91
C ALA A 23 -17.29 0.04 -8.27
N GLN A 24 -16.07 -0.20 -8.78
CA GLN A 24 -15.04 0.83 -8.81
C GLN A 24 -14.71 1.41 -10.20
N VAL A 25 -15.19 0.81 -11.29
CA VAL A 25 -14.81 1.26 -12.65
C VAL A 25 -16.03 1.57 -13.50
N ASN A 26 -16.49 2.82 -13.46
CA ASN A 26 -17.58 3.34 -14.30
C ASN A 26 -17.06 4.08 -15.55
N SER A 27 -15.73 4.23 -15.70
CA SER A 27 -15.03 5.03 -16.72
C SER A 27 -13.51 4.73 -16.72
N ILE A 28 -12.81 5.10 -17.80
CA ILE A 28 -11.33 4.96 -17.91
C ILE A 28 -10.59 5.76 -16.82
N SER A 29 -11.11 6.94 -16.45
CA SER A 29 -10.56 7.75 -15.35
C SER A 29 -10.68 7.06 -13.97
N SER A 30 -11.78 6.34 -13.75
CA SER A 30 -11.96 5.51 -12.54
C SER A 30 -11.09 4.25 -12.54
N ALA A 31 -10.72 3.70 -13.71
CA ALA A 31 -9.77 2.60 -13.79
C ALA A 31 -8.36 3.02 -13.32
N GLY A 32 -7.89 4.20 -13.73
CA GLY A 32 -6.62 4.74 -13.25
C GLY A 32 -6.63 5.03 -11.74
N SER A 33 -7.73 5.62 -11.25
CA SER A 33 -7.90 5.94 -9.82
C SER A 33 -8.01 4.69 -8.94
N PHE A 34 -8.63 3.61 -9.46
CA PHE A 34 -8.68 2.29 -8.82
C PHE A 34 -7.29 1.69 -8.63
N VAL A 35 -6.49 1.67 -9.70
CA VAL A 35 -5.12 1.13 -9.65
C VAL A 35 -4.28 1.89 -8.63
N ILE A 36 -4.36 3.22 -8.61
CA ILE A 36 -3.65 4.05 -7.63
C ILE A 36 -4.13 3.75 -6.19
N HIS A 37 -5.45 3.58 -5.97
CA HIS A 37 -5.99 3.24 -4.66
C HIS A 37 -5.55 1.85 -4.17
N ILE A 38 -5.49 0.86 -5.06
CA ILE A 38 -5.03 -0.49 -4.69
C ILE A 38 -3.54 -0.48 -4.37
N ILE A 39 -2.72 0.22 -5.17
CA ILE A 39 -1.28 0.34 -4.95
C ILE A 39 -1.02 1.04 -3.60
N ASN A 40 -1.63 2.20 -3.37
CA ASN A 40 -1.39 2.98 -2.16
C ASN A 40 -2.05 2.38 -0.90
N GLY A 41 -3.24 1.79 -1.03
CA GLY A 41 -4.02 1.29 0.10
C GLY A 41 -3.67 -0.13 0.53
N VAL A 42 -3.16 -0.96 -0.39
CA VAL A 42 -2.89 -2.38 -0.11
C VAL A 42 -1.42 -2.73 -0.37
N LEU A 43 -0.90 -2.41 -1.56
CA LEU A 43 0.43 -2.88 -1.97
C LEU A 43 1.55 -2.27 -1.11
N VAL A 44 1.52 -0.94 -0.89
CA VAL A 44 2.52 -0.23 -0.07
C VAL A 44 2.57 -0.76 1.37
N PRO A 45 1.47 -0.80 2.14
CA PRO A 45 1.51 -1.29 3.53
C PRO A 45 1.90 -2.77 3.63
N VAL A 46 1.50 -3.61 2.67
CA VAL A 46 1.92 -5.02 2.63
C VAL A 46 3.43 -5.14 2.39
N LEU A 47 3.98 -4.40 1.42
CA LEU A 47 5.44 -4.38 1.18
C LEU A 47 6.20 -3.84 2.38
N MET A 48 5.71 -2.82 3.07
CA MET A 48 6.31 -2.30 4.30
C MET A 48 6.35 -3.36 5.41
N SER A 49 5.24 -4.07 5.61
CA SER A 49 5.19 -5.16 6.60
C SER A 49 6.15 -6.29 6.25
N PHE A 50 6.23 -6.67 4.96
CA PHE A 50 7.14 -7.73 4.51
C PHE A 50 8.61 -7.31 4.61
N ALA A 51 8.95 -6.09 4.21
CA ALA A 51 10.30 -5.53 4.34
C ALA A 51 10.74 -5.46 5.81
N PHE A 52 9.85 -5.10 6.73
CA PHE A 52 10.14 -5.11 8.16
C PHE A 52 10.46 -6.53 8.67
N ILE A 53 9.69 -7.54 8.26
CA ILE A 53 9.95 -8.94 8.63
C ILE A 53 11.30 -9.42 8.09
N VAL A 54 11.61 -9.13 6.83
CA VAL A 54 12.90 -9.48 6.21
C VAL A 54 14.07 -8.76 6.89
N PHE A 55 13.88 -7.50 7.27
CA PHE A 55 14.88 -6.73 8.01
C PHE A 55 15.19 -7.35 9.37
N ILE A 56 14.15 -7.69 10.14
CA ILE A 56 14.27 -8.40 11.42
C ILE A 56 14.99 -9.74 11.20
N TRP A 57 14.58 -10.54 10.22
CA TRP A 57 15.22 -11.83 9.91
C TRP A 57 16.69 -11.70 9.52
N GLY A 58 17.06 -10.65 8.79
CA GLY A 58 18.45 -10.33 8.45
C GLY A 58 19.31 -10.09 9.69
N ILE A 59 18.80 -9.36 10.68
CA ILE A 59 19.49 -9.13 11.97
C ILE A 59 19.65 -10.43 12.74
N PHE A 60 18.56 -11.21 12.88
CA PHE A 60 18.59 -12.49 13.58
C PHE A 60 19.56 -13.49 12.93
N SER A 61 19.61 -13.56 11.60
CA SER A 61 20.54 -14.42 10.87
C SER A 61 22.00 -13.95 10.97
N ALA A 62 22.24 -12.64 10.96
CA ALA A 62 23.58 -12.07 11.06
C ALA A 62 24.19 -12.19 12.46
N PHE A 63 23.39 -12.07 13.52
CA PHE A 63 23.87 -12.01 14.90
C PHE A 63 23.63 -13.27 15.74
N ILE A 64 22.51 -14.00 15.55
CA ILE A 64 22.15 -15.13 16.43
C ILE A 64 22.53 -16.48 15.82
N LEU A 65 22.26 -16.71 14.53
CA LEU A 65 22.49 -18.03 13.90
C LEU A 65 23.96 -18.31 13.55
N ASN A 66 24.76 -17.27 13.36
CA ASN A 66 26.12 -17.37 12.82
C ASN A 66 27.18 -16.74 13.73
N ALA A 67 26.89 -16.62 15.03
CA ALA A 67 27.76 -15.95 16.01
C ALA A 67 29.15 -16.58 16.14
N GLY A 68 29.28 -17.89 15.88
CA GLY A 68 30.53 -18.66 16.01
C GLY A 68 31.32 -18.88 14.71
N ASP A 69 30.84 -18.40 13.56
CA ASP A 69 31.44 -18.68 12.25
C ASP A 69 31.59 -17.38 11.43
N GLU A 70 32.83 -16.90 11.30
CA GLU A 70 33.15 -15.60 10.67
C GLU A 70 32.68 -15.52 9.22
N GLU A 71 32.66 -16.64 8.50
CA GLU A 71 32.31 -16.69 7.09
C GLU A 71 30.80 -16.47 6.88
N LYS A 72 30.00 -17.11 7.75
CA LYS A 72 28.55 -16.93 7.73
C LYS A 72 28.12 -15.59 8.33
N ARG A 73 28.90 -15.02 9.25
CA ARG A 73 28.70 -13.64 9.72
C ARG A 73 28.85 -12.62 8.60
N LYS A 74 29.83 -12.80 7.70
CA LYS A 74 29.97 -11.97 6.49
C LYS A 74 28.74 -12.08 5.58
N LYS A 75 28.24 -13.30 5.36
CA LYS A 75 27.02 -13.52 4.55
C LYS A 75 25.78 -12.89 5.19
N GLY A 76 25.60 -13.02 6.50
CA GLY A 76 24.50 -12.39 7.24
C GLY A 76 24.53 -10.86 7.18
N LYS A 77 25.73 -10.25 7.29
CA LYS A 77 25.90 -8.79 7.10
C LYS A 77 25.53 -8.33 5.68
N MET A 78 25.87 -9.12 4.66
CA MET A 78 25.47 -8.80 3.29
C MET A 78 23.94 -8.81 3.13
N ILE A 79 23.27 -9.82 3.67
CA ILE A 79 21.80 -9.91 3.65
C ILE A 79 21.16 -8.74 4.41
N MET A 80 21.70 -8.38 5.58
CA MET A 80 21.25 -7.21 6.34
C MET A 80 21.41 -5.91 5.52
N MET A 81 22.53 -5.74 4.82
CA MET A 81 22.78 -4.56 3.98
C MET A 81 21.76 -4.47 2.84
N TYR A 82 21.50 -5.57 2.12
CA TYR A 82 20.50 -5.59 1.06
C TYR A 82 19.08 -5.33 1.58
N GLY A 83 18.72 -5.88 2.75
CA GLY A 83 17.43 -5.61 3.41
C GLY A 83 17.28 -4.14 3.81
N LEU A 84 18.34 -3.55 4.37
CA LEU A 84 18.35 -2.13 4.76
C LEU A 84 18.26 -1.20 3.55
N ILE A 85 18.99 -1.48 2.48
CA ILE A 85 18.93 -0.70 1.23
C ILE A 85 17.52 -0.74 0.64
N GLY A 86 16.92 -1.93 0.55
CA GLY A 86 15.55 -2.09 0.05
C GLY A 86 14.52 -1.34 0.89
N PHE A 87 14.64 -1.42 2.23
CA PHE A 87 13.77 -0.69 3.15
C PHE A 87 13.94 0.82 3.03
N PHE A 88 15.17 1.32 2.95
CA PHE A 88 15.48 2.73 2.81
C PHE A 88 14.92 3.33 1.52
N VAL A 89 15.07 2.64 0.38
CA VAL A 89 14.54 3.10 -0.91
C VAL A 89 13.00 3.19 -0.87
N MET A 90 12.35 2.18 -0.30
CA MET A 90 10.89 2.17 -0.16
C MET A 90 10.38 3.33 0.71
N LEU A 91 11.04 3.59 1.85
CA LEU A 91 10.72 4.73 2.71
C LEU A 91 11.02 6.07 2.06
N SER A 92 12.11 6.18 1.29
CA SER A 92 12.51 7.41 0.62
C SER A 92 11.49 7.84 -0.44
N VAL A 93 11.05 6.93 -1.31
CA VAL A 93 10.06 7.24 -2.34
C VAL A 93 8.73 7.64 -1.71
N TRP A 94 8.23 6.88 -0.72
CA TRP A 94 6.94 7.16 -0.11
C TRP A 94 6.97 8.38 0.82
N GLY A 95 8.04 8.55 1.59
CA GLY A 95 8.28 9.73 2.41
C GLY A 95 8.39 11.00 1.58
N LEU A 96 9.03 10.93 0.41
CA LEU A 96 9.08 12.03 -0.55
C LEU A 96 7.70 12.34 -1.13
N VAL A 97 6.91 11.33 -1.54
CA VAL A 97 5.54 11.54 -2.01
C VAL A 97 4.66 12.19 -0.93
N HIS A 98 4.78 11.75 0.33
CA HIS A 98 4.05 12.33 1.44
C HIS A 98 4.49 13.77 1.73
N LEU A 99 5.80 14.04 1.63
CA LEU A 99 6.34 15.39 1.80
C LEU A 99 5.86 16.32 0.68
N LEU A 100 5.87 15.88 -0.58
CA LEU A 100 5.39 16.70 -1.70
C LEU A 100 3.88 16.94 -1.64
N THR A 101 3.08 15.92 -1.32
CA THR A 101 1.62 16.07 -1.19
C THR A 101 1.23 16.91 0.03
N GLY A 102 1.93 16.78 1.16
CA GLY A 102 1.70 17.56 2.37
C GLY A 102 2.20 19.00 2.29
N SER A 103 3.35 19.24 1.64
CA SER A 103 3.96 20.58 1.55
C SER A 103 3.43 21.40 0.37
N VAL A 104 3.05 20.74 -0.74
CA VAL A 104 2.39 21.36 -1.91
C VAL A 104 0.86 21.26 -1.77
N SER A 105 0.37 21.14 -0.53
CA SER A 105 -0.97 21.60 -0.18
C SER A 105 -0.95 23.13 -0.18
N LEU A 106 -0.76 23.74 -1.36
CA LEU A 106 -1.13 25.14 -1.56
C LEU A 106 -2.62 25.18 -1.27
N SER A 107 -2.97 25.72 -0.10
CA SER A 107 -4.30 26.14 0.33
C SER A 107 -5.32 26.01 -0.80
N SER A 108 -6.16 24.99 -0.72
CA SER A 108 -7.41 24.89 -1.48
C SER A 108 -8.40 25.99 -1.06
N GLY A 109 -7.91 27.20 -0.82
CA GLY A 109 -8.66 28.45 -0.77
C GLY A 109 -8.89 29.05 -2.15
N PHE A 110 -8.65 28.30 -3.24
CA PHE A 110 -9.30 28.62 -4.51
C PHE A 110 -10.72 28.06 -4.51
N THR A 111 -11.60 28.67 -3.72
CA THR A 111 -12.98 28.82 -4.16
C THR A 111 -12.90 29.59 -5.46
N ALA A 112 -13.15 28.92 -6.59
CA ALA A 112 -13.49 29.63 -7.81
C ALA A 112 -14.58 30.65 -7.44
N PRO A 113 -14.52 31.90 -7.91
CA PRO A 113 -15.58 32.85 -7.65
C PRO A 113 -16.86 32.24 -8.24
N THR A 114 -17.71 31.69 -7.38
CA THR A 114 -19.08 31.41 -7.73
C THR A 114 -19.71 32.77 -7.92
N SER A 115 -19.78 33.21 -9.19
CA SER A 115 -20.59 34.35 -9.59
C SER A 115 -21.95 34.19 -8.92
N GLY A 116 -22.27 35.10 -8.02
CA GLY A 116 -23.32 34.96 -7.03
C GLY A 116 -24.68 34.66 -7.64
N ILE A 117 -25.09 33.39 -7.60
CA ILE A 117 -26.48 33.01 -7.72
C ILE A 117 -26.79 32.01 -6.60
N ASN A 118 -27.06 32.54 -5.40
CA ASN A 118 -27.92 31.84 -4.46
C ASN A 118 -29.33 31.89 -5.05
N VAL A 119 -29.73 30.86 -5.82
CA VAL A 119 -31.15 30.62 -6.08
C VAL A 119 -31.75 30.02 -4.81
N THR A 120 -31.95 30.85 -3.80
CA THR A 120 -32.95 30.57 -2.77
C THR A 120 -34.30 30.57 -3.48
N ALA A 121 -34.87 29.37 -3.68
CA ALA A 121 -36.27 29.25 -4.09
C ALA A 121 -37.14 29.92 -3.01
N PRO A 122 -38.04 30.86 -3.36
CA PRO A 122 -39.12 31.21 -2.47
C PRO A 122 -40.09 30.03 -2.39
N GLN A 123 -40.77 29.94 -1.25
CA GLN A 123 -41.79 28.96 -0.86
C GLN A 123 -42.75 28.58 -1.99
#